data_AF-A0A954NWM4-F1
#
_entry.id   AF-A0A954NWM4-F1
#
_cell.length_a   1.000
_cell.length_b   1.000
_cell.length_c   1.000
_cell.angle_alpha   90.00
_cell.angle_beta   90.00
_cell.angle_gamma   90.00
#
_symmetry.space_group_name_H-M   'P 1'
#
loop_
_entity.id
_entity.type
_entity.pdbx_description
1 polymer ?
#
loop_
_entity_poly.entity_id
_entity_poly.type
_entity_poly.pdbx_seq_one_letter_code
_entity_poly.pdbx_strand_id
1 'polypeptide(L)'
;MNDWQYQPAQDLDLTPSERLRSYRREDGLISDGCRLLWWSGVKSSLKLWHRLSVTGREHLPQSPSYVLVANHSSHLDALVLAAALPLSVRNQLFPLAAGDAFFERPATSLFAAVMLNALPVWRTAVGRHAIRALRDRLIET
;
A
#
# COMPACT_ATOMS: atom_id res chain seq x y z
N MET A 1 -15.56 -9.76 -32.02
CA MET A 1 -14.28 -9.29 -31.45
C MET A 1 -14.60 -8.03 -30.70
N ASN A 2 -14.30 -7.95 -29.40
CA ASN A 2 -14.42 -6.67 -28.69
C ASN A 2 -13.34 -5.74 -29.23
N ASP A 3 -13.69 -4.50 -29.56
CA ASP A 3 -12.73 -3.49 -29.96
C ASP A 3 -11.78 -3.22 -28.78
N TRP A 4 -10.50 -3.53 -28.96
CA TRP A 4 -9.49 -3.28 -27.95
C TRP A 4 -9.34 -1.76 -27.75
N GLN A 5 -9.74 -1.26 -26.59
CA GLN A 5 -9.56 0.14 -26.21
C GLN A 5 -8.28 0.29 -25.40
N TYR A 6 -7.30 0.99 -25.97
CA TYR A 6 -6.07 1.32 -25.27
C TYR A 6 -6.36 2.26 -24.09
N GLN A 7 -5.97 1.85 -22.88
CA GLN A 7 -5.97 2.68 -21.69
C GLN A 7 -4.51 2.91 -21.26
N PRO A 8 -3.98 4.14 -21.35
CA PRO A 8 -2.65 4.43 -20.83
C PRO A 8 -2.62 4.32 -19.30
N ALA A 9 -1.43 4.17 -18.73
CA ALA A 9 -1.23 4.15 -17.28
C ALA A 9 -1.89 5.37 -16.63
N GLN A 10 -2.65 5.15 -15.55
CA GLN A 10 -3.43 6.20 -14.89
C GLN A 10 -2.57 7.32 -14.27
N ASP A 11 -1.26 7.10 -14.15
CA ASP A 11 -0.28 8.02 -13.58
C ASP A 11 0.72 8.58 -14.60
N LEU A 12 0.48 8.38 -15.90
CA LEU A 12 1.41 8.75 -16.98
C LEU A 12 1.70 10.27 -17.04
N ASP A 13 0.68 11.10 -16.84
CA ASP A 13 0.78 12.57 -16.95
C ASP A 13 1.22 13.26 -15.65
N LEU A 14 1.53 12.48 -14.60
CA LEU A 14 1.89 13.02 -13.28
C LEU A 14 3.40 13.20 -13.17
N THR A 15 3.82 14.31 -12.56
CA THR A 15 5.23 14.50 -12.20
C THR A 15 5.68 13.48 -11.15
N PRO A 16 6.97 13.16 -11.01
CA PRO A 16 7.44 12.18 -10.03
C PRO A 16 6.97 12.45 -8.60
N SER A 17 6.89 13.71 -8.16
CA SER A 17 6.39 14.08 -6.82
C SER A 17 4.88 13.89 -6.68
N GLU A 18 4.11 14.16 -7.73
CA GLU A 18 2.66 13.95 -7.76
C GLU A 18 2.31 12.45 -7.80
N ARG A 19 3.07 11.64 -8.54
CA ARG A 19 2.93 10.18 -8.56
C ARG A 19 3.08 9.56 -7.17
N LEU A 20 4.01 10.06 -6.36
CA LEU A 20 4.19 9.57 -4.98
C LEU A 20 2.97 9.84 -4.10
N ARG A 21 2.18 10.88 -4.39
CA ARG A 21 1.00 11.30 -3.61
C ARG A 21 -0.33 10.89 -4.24
N SER A 22 -0.31 10.23 -5.40
CA SER A 22 -1.52 9.88 -6.16
C SER A 22 -2.18 8.59 -5.65
N TYR A 23 -3.51 8.58 -5.60
CA TYR A 23 -4.31 7.37 -5.37
C TYR A 23 -4.33 6.42 -6.56
N ARG A 24 -3.95 6.91 -7.74
CA ARG A 24 -3.93 6.17 -9.01
C ARG A 24 -2.53 5.69 -9.40
N ARG A 25 -1.57 5.70 -8.46
CA ARG A 25 -0.21 5.22 -8.71
C ARG A 25 -0.27 3.79 -9.23
N GLU A 26 0.39 3.54 -10.35
CA GLU A 26 0.60 2.20 -10.86
C GLU A 26 1.98 1.70 -10.42
N ASP A 27 2.02 0.43 -10.01
CA ASP A 27 3.27 -0.20 -9.61
C ASP A 27 4.04 -0.66 -10.87
N GLY A 28 5.34 -0.33 -10.91
CA GLY A 28 6.25 -0.81 -11.95
C GLY A 28 7.05 -2.02 -11.49
N LEU A 29 7.59 -2.80 -12.44
CA LEU A 29 8.38 -4.02 -12.17
C LEU A 29 9.54 -3.80 -11.18
N ILE A 30 10.21 -2.65 -11.26
CA ILE A 30 11.32 -2.29 -10.35
C ILE A 30 10.79 -2.08 -8.92
N SER A 31 9.68 -1.34 -8.79
CA SER A 31 9.03 -1.07 -7.50
C SER A 31 8.57 -2.38 -6.85
N ASP A 32 8.01 -3.30 -7.64
CA ASP A 32 7.61 -4.62 -7.17
C ASP A 32 8.78 -5.47 -6.70
N GLY A 33 9.88 -5.47 -7.45
CA GLY A 33 11.11 -6.16 -7.06
C GLY A 33 11.67 -5.61 -5.75
N CYS A 34 11.78 -4.28 -5.63
CA CYS A 34 12.23 -3.62 -4.40
C CYS A 34 11.30 -3.93 -3.21
N ARG A 35 9.99 -3.88 -3.42
CA ARG A 35 8.96 -4.14 -2.41
C ARG A 35 9.02 -5.59 -1.92
N LEU A 36 9.22 -6.55 -2.83
CA LEU A 36 9.39 -7.96 -2.48
C LEU A 36 10.62 -8.19 -1.59
N LEU A 37 11.76 -7.60 -1.96
CA LEU A 37 13.01 -7.69 -1.19
C LEU A 37 12.84 -7.04 0.20
N TRP A 38 12.28 -5.83 0.23
CA TRP A 38 11.98 -5.09 1.46
C TRP A 38 11.11 -5.91 2.41
N TRP A 39 9.96 -6.39 1.95
CA TRP A 39 9.04 -7.14 2.80
C TRP A 39 9.57 -8.50 3.23
N SER A 40 10.44 -9.11 2.43
CA SER A 40 11.13 -10.34 2.82
C SER A 40 12.11 -10.07 3.96
N GLY A 41 12.84 -8.96 3.91
CA GLY A 41 13.70 -8.49 5.00
C GLY A 41 12.93 -8.15 6.27
N VAL A 42 11.86 -7.35 6.14
CA VAL A 42 10.98 -6.98 7.28
C VAL A 42 10.38 -8.21 7.94
N LYS A 43 9.80 -9.14 7.16
CA LYS A 43 9.23 -10.37 7.69
C LYS A 43 10.27 -11.20 8.43
N SER A 44 11.48 -11.28 7.90
CA SER A 44 12.59 -12.02 8.52
C SER A 44 13.01 -11.38 9.83
N SER A 45 13.20 -10.06 9.86
CA SER A 45 13.53 -9.30 11.08
C SER A 45 12.44 -9.46 12.16
N LEU A 46 11.17 -9.28 11.79
CA LEU A 46 10.04 -9.45 12.73
C LEU A 46 9.95 -10.87 13.29
N LYS A 47 10.23 -11.89 12.47
CA LYS A 47 10.22 -13.29 12.92
C LYS A 47 11.41 -13.61 13.83
N LEU A 48 12.61 -13.14 13.49
CA LEU A 48 13.84 -13.52 14.18
C LEU A 48 14.12 -12.70 15.45
N TRP A 49 13.95 -11.38 15.37
CA TRP A 49 14.27 -10.48 16.48
C TRP A 49 13.08 -10.17 17.35
N HIS A 50 11.90 -10.00 16.75
CA HIS A 50 10.67 -9.65 17.47
C HIS A 50 9.77 -10.84 17.78
N ARG A 51 10.15 -12.05 17.32
CA ARG A 51 9.41 -13.31 17.55
C ARG A 51 7.93 -13.19 17.17
N LEU A 52 7.65 -12.52 16.06
CA LEU A 52 6.28 -12.32 15.57
C LEU A 52 5.56 -13.67 15.42
N SER A 53 4.43 -13.79 16.11
CA SER A 53 3.50 -14.92 15.99
C SER A 53 2.20 -14.42 15.37
N VAL A 54 1.66 -15.17 14.42
CA VAL A 54 0.39 -14.87 13.74
C VAL A 54 -0.52 -16.08 13.89
N THR A 55 -1.67 -15.89 14.53
CA THR A 55 -2.71 -16.91 14.69
C THR A 55 -3.88 -16.57 13.78
N GLY A 56 -4.55 -17.58 13.20
CA GLY A 56 -5.71 -17.36 12.35
C GLY A 56 -5.38 -16.84 10.95
N ARG A 57 -4.15 -17.09 10.45
CA ARG A 57 -3.70 -16.65 9.12
C ARG A 57 -4.56 -17.24 7.99
N GLU A 58 -5.11 -18.41 8.21
CA GLU A 58 -6.03 -19.14 7.34
C GLU A 58 -7.36 -18.40 7.09
N HIS A 59 -7.73 -17.45 7.96
CA HIS A 59 -8.91 -16.62 7.75
C HIS A 59 -8.67 -15.45 6.79
N LEU A 60 -7.41 -15.18 6.41
CA LEU A 60 -7.10 -14.11 5.47
C LEU A 60 -7.52 -14.52 4.05
N PRO A 61 -8.30 -13.69 3.34
CA PRO A 61 -8.63 -13.94 1.95
C PRO A 61 -7.36 -14.04 1.10
N GLN A 62 -7.32 -15.04 0.21
CA GLN A 62 -6.17 -15.28 -0.66
C GLN A 62 -6.17 -14.41 -1.92
N SER A 63 -7.31 -13.81 -2.24
CA SER A 63 -7.52 -12.90 -3.36
C SER A 63 -7.96 -11.51 -2.89
N PRO A 64 -7.55 -10.44 -3.59
CA PRO A 64 -8.16 -9.11 -3.44
C PRO A 64 -9.63 -9.15 -3.89
N SER A 65 -10.47 -8.15 -3.59
CA SER A 65 -10.23 -6.88 -2.87
C SER A 65 -10.93 -6.89 -1.50
N TYR A 66 -10.20 -6.60 -0.42
CA TYR A 66 -10.75 -6.54 0.94
C TYR A 66 -10.09 -5.44 1.78
N VAL A 67 -10.77 -5.01 2.83
CA VAL A 67 -10.26 -4.02 3.78
C VAL A 67 -9.82 -4.73 5.07
N LEU A 68 -8.54 -4.61 5.41
CA LEU A 68 -8.00 -5.09 6.67
C LEU A 68 -8.13 -4.01 7.74
N VAL A 69 -8.82 -4.31 8.84
CA VAL A 69 -9.05 -3.39 9.96
C VAL A 69 -8.36 -3.95 11.19
N ALA A 70 -7.59 -3.10 11.88
CA ALA A 70 -6.89 -3.45 13.11
C ALA A 70 -6.97 -2.29 14.11
N ASN A 71 -6.74 -2.58 15.38
CA ASN A 71 -6.41 -1.55 16.36
C ASN A 71 -5.07 -0.88 15.99
N HIS A 72 -4.88 0.36 16.42
CA HIS A 72 -3.63 1.09 16.22
C HIS A 72 -2.95 1.36 17.56
N SER A 73 -1.78 0.76 17.74
CA SER A 73 -0.98 0.87 18.97
C SER A 73 0.41 1.43 18.68
N SER A 74 0.94 1.26 17.47
CA SER A 74 2.31 1.67 17.15
C SER A 74 2.55 1.95 15.67
N HIS A 75 3.65 2.64 15.34
CA HIS A 75 4.09 2.78 13.95
C HIS A 75 4.46 1.44 13.28
N LEU A 76 4.75 0.39 14.06
CA LEU A 76 5.11 -0.93 13.55
C LEU A 76 3.90 -1.69 13.00
N ASP A 77 2.68 -1.26 13.32
CA ASP A 77 1.44 -1.99 12.99
C ASP A 77 1.32 -2.25 11.48
N ALA A 78 1.64 -1.26 10.65
CA ALA A 78 1.62 -1.42 9.20
C ALA A 78 2.59 -2.50 8.71
N LEU A 79 3.79 -2.60 9.32
CA LEU A 79 4.78 -3.62 8.98
C LEU A 79 4.35 -5.01 9.45
N VAL A 80 3.78 -5.09 10.66
CA VAL A 80 3.29 -6.34 11.25
C VAL A 80 2.13 -6.91 10.44
N LEU A 81 1.14 -6.08 10.09
CA LEU A 81 0.00 -6.48 9.26
C LEU A 81 0.47 -6.94 7.87
N ALA A 82 1.34 -6.18 7.20
CA ALA A 82 1.89 -6.57 5.90
C ALA A 82 2.67 -7.90 5.96
N ALA A 83 3.44 -8.13 7.02
CA ALA A 83 4.16 -9.37 7.23
C ALA A 83 3.22 -10.58 7.44
N ALA A 84 2.07 -10.35 8.07
CA ALA A 84 1.03 -11.34 8.29
C ALA A 84 0.27 -11.73 7.00
N LEU A 85 0.31 -10.91 5.95
CA LEU A 85 -0.37 -11.22 4.68
C LEU A 85 0.35 -12.30 3.83
N PRO A 86 -0.39 -13.06 2.99
CA PRO A 86 0.15 -13.85 1.89
C PRO A 86 0.98 -13.01 0.91
N LEU A 87 1.97 -13.63 0.27
CA LEU A 87 2.79 -12.94 -0.73
C LEU A 87 1.97 -12.48 -1.95
N SER A 88 0.95 -13.25 -2.33
CA SER A 88 0.06 -12.97 -3.47
C SER A 88 -0.67 -11.62 -3.35
N VAL A 89 -1.09 -11.27 -2.13
CA VAL A 89 -1.84 -10.04 -1.86
C VAL A 89 -0.97 -8.91 -1.32
N ARG A 90 0.26 -9.20 -0.85
CA ARG A 90 1.12 -8.21 -0.20
C ARG A 90 1.57 -7.09 -1.13
N ASN A 91 1.85 -7.38 -2.40
CA ASN A 91 2.24 -6.33 -3.34
C ASN A 91 1.09 -5.37 -3.66
N GLN A 92 -0.15 -5.85 -3.50
CA GLN A 92 -1.39 -5.10 -3.70
C GLN A 92 -1.92 -4.49 -2.39
N LEU A 93 -1.13 -4.54 -1.32
CA LEU A 93 -1.49 -3.90 -0.05
C LEU A 93 -1.27 -2.39 -0.18
N PHE A 94 -2.28 -1.61 0.19
CA PHE A 94 -2.19 -0.14 0.25
C PHE A 94 -2.42 0.35 1.68
N PRO A 95 -1.37 0.46 2.52
CA PRO A 95 -1.51 1.01 3.86
C PRO A 95 -1.97 2.47 3.80
N LEU A 96 -3.00 2.81 4.57
CA LEU A 96 -3.43 4.21 4.70
C LEU A 96 -2.50 4.92 5.66
N ALA A 97 -1.64 5.80 5.14
CA ALA A 97 -0.69 6.55 5.93
C ALA A 97 -1.13 8.01 6.04
N ALA A 98 -0.95 8.60 7.23
CA ALA A 98 -1.25 10.00 7.46
C ALA A 98 -0.38 10.89 6.54
N GLY A 99 -1.02 11.61 5.62
CA GLY A 99 -0.36 12.44 4.61
C GLY A 99 0.55 13.50 5.24
N ASP A 100 0.05 14.10 6.32
CA ASP A 100 0.70 15.08 7.18
C ASP A 100 1.94 14.55 7.90
N ALA A 101 2.02 13.26 8.21
CA ALA A 101 3.18 12.70 8.92
C ALA A 101 4.25 12.14 7.97
N PHE A 102 3.85 11.55 6.84
CA PHE A 102 4.76 10.78 5.99
C PHE A 102 5.07 11.41 4.63
N PHE A 103 4.19 12.29 4.12
CA PHE A 103 4.31 12.80 2.74
C PHE A 103 4.80 14.26 2.66
N GLU A 104 5.17 14.88 3.78
CA GLU A 104 5.76 16.23 3.79
C GLU A 104 7.20 16.26 3.27
N ARG A 105 8.04 15.26 3.64
CA ARG A 105 9.44 15.19 3.21
C ARG A 105 9.60 14.25 2.01
N PRO A 106 10.43 14.59 1.00
CA PRO A 106 10.59 13.79 -0.21
C PRO A 106 11.11 12.38 0.08
N ALA A 107 12.04 12.22 1.05
CA ALA A 107 12.58 10.92 1.42
C ALA A 107 11.53 10.01 2.09
N THR A 108 10.72 10.53 3.01
CA THR A 108 9.67 9.76 3.68
C THR A 108 8.51 9.47 2.73
N SER A 109 8.19 10.40 1.83
CA SER A 109 7.20 10.21 0.77
C SER A 109 7.64 9.11 -0.19
N LEU A 110 8.90 9.10 -0.61
CA LEU A 110 9.45 8.05 -1.47
C LEU A 110 9.42 6.70 -0.76
N PHE A 111 9.83 6.65 0.51
CA PHE A 111 9.78 5.42 1.30
C PHE A 111 8.35 4.89 1.47
N ALA A 112 7.40 5.75 1.85
CA ALA A 112 6.00 5.37 2.03
C ALA A 112 5.38 4.87 0.71
N ALA A 113 5.61 5.59 -0.40
CA ALA A 113 5.10 5.23 -1.70
C ALA A 113 5.74 3.96 -2.29
N VAL A 114 7.06 3.88 -2.27
CA VAL A 114 7.81 2.84 -2.99
C VAL A 114 8.03 1.60 -2.14
N MET A 115 8.29 1.72 -0.83
CA MET A 115 8.52 0.55 0.03
C MET A 115 7.23 0.01 0.63
N LEU A 116 6.35 0.89 1.13
CA LEU A 116 5.11 0.47 1.80
C LEU A 116 3.89 0.39 0.89
N ASN A 117 3.97 0.93 -0.33
CA ASN A 117 2.82 1.16 -1.21
C ASN A 117 1.71 1.99 -0.56
N ALA A 118 2.08 2.87 0.37
CA ALA A 118 1.10 3.60 1.17
C ALA A 118 0.34 4.62 0.32
N LEU A 119 -0.95 4.78 0.66
CA LEU A 119 -1.81 5.84 0.14
C LEU A 119 -1.94 6.94 1.20
N PRO A 120 -1.75 8.21 0.81
CA PRO A 120 -1.87 9.32 1.75
C PRO A 120 -3.33 9.54 2.14
N VAL A 121 -3.60 9.72 3.43
CA VAL A 121 -4.89 10.18 3.96
C VAL A 121 -4.66 11.47 4.74
N TRP A 122 -5.26 12.56 4.28
CA TRP A 122 -5.09 13.89 4.87
C TRP A 122 -6.09 14.11 6.00
N ARG A 123 -5.64 14.02 7.25
CA ARG A 123 -6.51 14.04 8.45
C ARG A 123 -7.37 15.31 8.58
N THR A 124 -6.84 16.46 8.18
CA THR A 124 -7.56 17.76 8.22
C THR A 124 -8.50 17.98 7.03
N ALA A 125 -8.41 17.14 6.00
CA ALA A 125 -9.15 17.27 4.75
C ALA A 125 -9.66 15.92 4.23
N VAL A 126 -10.08 15.01 5.13
CA VAL A 126 -10.79 13.77 4.74
C VAL A 126 -12.20 14.15 4.29
N GLY A 127 -12.29 14.76 3.11
CA GLY A 127 -13.54 15.05 2.44
C GLY A 127 -14.12 13.78 1.80
N ARG A 128 -15.41 13.83 1.46
CA ARG A 128 -16.11 12.77 0.71
C ARG A 128 -15.37 12.31 -0.55
N HIS A 129 -14.58 13.19 -1.17
CA HIS A 129 -13.77 12.90 -2.36
C HIS A 129 -12.64 11.89 -2.08
N ALA A 130 -11.94 11.97 -0.94
CA ALA A 130 -10.85 11.05 -0.60
C ALA A 130 -11.39 9.64 -0.36
N ILE A 131 -12.50 9.52 0.37
CA ILE A 131 -13.17 8.23 0.60
C ILE A 131 -13.70 7.64 -0.71
N ARG A 132 -14.25 8.47 -1.60
CA ARG A 132 -14.68 8.03 -2.93
C ARG A 132 -13.50 7.49 -3.75
N ALA A 133 -12.36 8.20 -3.77
CA ALA A 133 -11.17 7.72 -4.47
C ALA A 133 -10.64 6.38 -3.92
N LEU A 134 -10.62 6.20 -2.60
CA LEU A 134 -10.23 4.93 -1.98
C LEU A 134 -11.20 3.79 -2.32
N ARG A 135 -12.51 4.08 -2.36
CA ARG A 135 -13.53 3.11 -2.77
C ARG A 135 -13.35 2.72 -4.24
N ASP A 136 -13.17 3.70 -5.12
CA ASP A 136 -13.02 3.45 -6.55
C ASP A 136 -11.75 2.59 -6.79
N ARG A 137 -10.64 2.90 -6.10
CA ARG A 137 -9.43 2.05 -6.13
C ARG A 137 -9.70 0.62 -5.67
N LEU A 138 -10.48 0.42 -4.61
CA LEU A 138 -10.82 -0.92 -4.11
C LEU A 138 -11.66 -1.73 -5.11
N ILE A 139 -12.48 -1.08 -5.93
CA ILE A 139 -13.34 -1.74 -6.91
C ILE A 139 -12.60 -2.01 -8.22
N GLU A 140 -11.66 -1.14 -8.59
CA GLU A 140 -10.91 -1.21 -9.86
C GLU A 140 -9.66 -2.12 -9.80
N THR A 141 -9.28 -2.62 -8.62
CA THR A 141 -8.13 -3.55 -8.42
C THR A 141 -8.60 -5.01 -8.47
#